data_AF-A0A8J6SH16-F1
#
_entry.id   AF-A0A8J6SH16-F1
#
_cell.length_a   1.000
_cell.length_b   1.000
_cell.length_c   1.000
_cell.angle_alpha   90.00
_cell.angle_beta   90.00
_cell.angle_gamma   90.00
#
_symmetry.space_group_name_H-M   'P 1'
#
loop_
_entity.id
_entity.type
_entity.pdbx_description
1 polymer ?
#
loop_
_entity_poly.entity_id
_entity_poly.type
_entity_poly.pdbx_seq_one_letter_code
_entity_poly.pdbx_strand_id
1 'polypeptide(L)' 'MLHCLQHGSKLGWLLDPDERSVLLYPRGQQPELLQETGDVLPVPDLVAELRLTVGDLFGWLKLRG' A
#
# COMPACT_ATOMS: atom_id res chain seq x y z
N MET A 1 -3.60 -12.63 0.39
CA MET A 1 -3.90 -11.46 -0.47
C MET A 1 -4.42 -11.85 -1.85
N LEU A 2 -3.73 -12.72 -2.60
CA LEU A 2 -4.14 -13.12 -3.97
C LEU A 2 -5.57 -13.71 -4.03
N HIS A 3 -5.95 -14.51 -3.03
CA HIS A 3 -7.34 -14.98 -2.89
C HIS A 3 -8.35 -13.81 -2.87
N CYS A 4 -8.11 -12.77 -2.07
CA CYS A 4 -9.00 -11.61 -2.00
C CYS A 4 -9.14 -10.89 -3.36
N LEU A 5 -8.04 -10.76 -4.11
CA LEU A 5 -8.05 -10.16 -5.45
C LEU A 5 -8.85 -10.99 -6.46
N GLN A 6 -8.81 -12.33 -6.35
CA GLN A 6 -9.63 -13.22 -7.16
C GLN A 6 -11.13 -13.13 -6.81
N HIS A 7 -11.45 -12.78 -5.57
CA HIS A 7 -12.82 -12.69 -5.05
C HIS A 7 -13.37 -11.26 -4.93
N GLY A 8 -12.82 -10.31 -5.70
CA GLY A 8 -13.44 -8.99 -5.92
C GLY A 8 -12.76 -7.80 -5.24
N SER A 9 -11.69 -8.02 -4.46
CA SER A 9 -10.84 -6.91 -4.01
C SER A 9 -10.15 -6.26 -5.21
N LYS A 10 -10.10 -4.93 -5.23
CA LYS A 10 -9.53 -4.14 -6.33
C LYS A 10 -8.02 -3.92 -6.19
N LEU A 11 -7.53 -3.90 -4.95
CA LEU A 11 -6.17 -3.56 -4.59
C LEU A 11 -5.83 -4.18 -3.23
N GLY A 12 -4.60 -4.66 -3.07
CA GLY A 12 -4.04 -5.06 -1.78
C GLY A 12 -2.66 -4.45 -1.57
N TRP A 13 -2.34 -4.13 -0.33
CA TRP A 13 -1.00 -3.68 0.10
C TRP A 13 -0.42 -4.72 1.06
N LEU A 14 0.83 -5.10 0.85
CA LEU A 14 1.63 -5.84 1.83
C LEU A 14 2.68 -4.86 2.34
N LEU A 15 2.66 -4.60 3.64
CA LEU A 15 3.63 -3.70 4.27
C LEU A 15 4.73 -4.54 4.89
N ASP A 16 5.98 -4.14 4.63
CA ASP A 16 7.14 -4.60 5.39
C ASP A 16 7.66 -3.43 6.24
N PRO A 17 7.41 -3.43 7.56
CA PRO A 17 7.87 -2.37 8.45
C PRO A 17 9.38 -2.28 8.61
N ASP A 18 10.09 -3.41 8.52
CA ASP A 18 11.53 -3.46 8.72
C ASP A 18 12.25 -2.86 7.51
N GLU A 19 11.77 -3.18 6.31
CA GLU A 19 12.28 -2.62 5.06
C GLU A 19 11.66 -1.26 4.67
N ARG A 20 10.61 -0.82 5.38
CA ARG A 20 9.80 0.35 5.05
C ARG A 20 9.31 0.35 3.60
N SER A 21 8.85 -0.81 3.15
CA SER A 21 8.40 -1.04 1.78
C SER A 21 6.93 -1.44 1.72
N VAL A 22 6.27 -1.11 0.61
CA VAL A 22 4.90 -1.53 0.34
C VAL A 22 4.86 -2.26 -0.99
N LEU A 23 4.49 -3.53 -0.97
CA LEU A 23 4.23 -4.31 -2.17
C LEU A 23 2.74 -4.20 -2.51
N LEU A 24 2.45 -3.52 -3.60
CA LEU A 24 1.13 -3.33 -4.18
C LEU A 24 0.74 -4.55 -5.01
N TYR A 25 -0.53 -4.92 -4.92
CA TYR A 25 -1.12 -5.94 -5.78
C TYR A 25 -2.39 -5.39 -6.43
N PRO A 26 -2.26 -4.70 -7.58
CA PRO A 26 -3.39 -4.29 -8.37
C PRO A 26 -4.05 -5.52 -9.03
N ARG A 27 -5.38 -5.51 -9.16
CA ARG A 27 -6.10 -6.61 -9.80
C ARG A 27 -5.67 -6.76 -11.27
N GLY A 28 -5.22 -7.97 -11.63
CA GLY A 28 -4.87 -8.33 -13.01
C GLY A 28 -3.52 -7.78 -13.50
N GLN A 29 -2.71 -7.21 -12.61
CA GLN A 29 -1.38 -6.68 -12.91
C GLN A 29 -0.32 -7.37 -12.06
N GLN A 30 0.94 -7.22 -12.43
CA GLN A 30 2.05 -7.68 -11.61
C GLN A 30 2.16 -6.85 -10.33
N PRO A 31 2.67 -7.42 -9.22
CA PRO A 31 2.94 -6.64 -8.03
C PRO A 31 3.98 -5.54 -8.28
N GLU A 32 3.84 -4.43 -7.57
CA GLU A 32 4.74 -3.26 -7.67
C GLU A 32 5.26 -2.91 -6.28
N LEU A 33 6.56 -2.61 -6.18
CA LEU A 33 7.20 -2.24 -4.92
C LEU A 33 7.35 -0.73 -4.82
N LEU A 34 6.84 -0.14 -3.75
CA LEU A 34 7.09 1.25 -3.37
C LEU A 34 7.98 1.29 -2.13
N GLN A 35 9.00 2.15 -2.15
CA GLN A 35 9.99 2.27 -1.06
C GLN A 35 10.39 3.72 -0.79
N GLU A 36 10.24 4.61 -1.78
CA GLU A 36 10.66 6.00 -1.61
C GLU A 36 9.63 6.73 -0.75
N THR A 37 10.11 7.53 0.21
CA THR A 37 9.21 8.24 1.14
C THR A 37 8.18 9.12 0.45
N GLY A 38 8.47 9.63 -0.76
CA GLY A 38 7.56 10.42 -1.58
C GLY A 38 6.62 9.62 -2.48
N ASP A 39 6.78 8.30 -2.57
CA ASP A 39 5.90 7.45 -3.37
C ASP A 39 4.47 7.53 -2.83
N VAL A 40 3.53 7.86 -3.71
CA VAL A 40 2.12 7.98 -3.38
C VAL A 40 1.46 6.63 -3.54
N LEU A 41 0.81 6.16 -2.49
CA LEU A 41 0.09 4.90 -2.50
C LEU A 41 -1.19 5.03 -3.34
N PRO A 42 -1.40 4.15 -4.33
CA PRO A 42 -2.64 4.16 -5.10
C PRO A 42 -3.79 3.72 -4.20
N VAL A 43 -4.91 4.43 -4.27
CA VAL A 43 -6.11 4.12 -3.49
C VAL A 43 -7.30 3.85 -4.40
N PRO A 44 -8.30 3.05 -3.98
CA PRO A 44 -9.53 2.89 -4.75
C PRO A 44 -10.31 4.21 -4.87
N ASP A 45 -11.05 4.39 -5.97
CA ASP A 45 -11.86 5.60 -6.22
C ASP A 45 -12.80 5.99 -5.06
N LEU A 46 -13.26 4.99 -4.28
CA LEU A 46 -14.09 5.18 -3.09
C LEU A 46 -13.46 6.15 -2.06
N VAL A 47 -12.13 6.22 -2.03
CA VAL A 47 -11.35 7.04 -1.10
C VAL A 47 -10.36 7.93 -1.85
N ALA A 48 -10.72 8.42 -3.04
CA ALA A 48 -9.82 9.18 -3.92
C ALA A 48 -9.19 10.44 -3.28
N GLU A 49 -9.81 10.99 -2.23
CA GLU A 49 -9.26 12.12 -1.47
C GLU A 49 -8.15 11.72 -0.48
N LEU A 50 -8.02 10.42 -0.16
CA LEU A 50 -6.94 9.91 0.65
C LEU A 50 -5.64 9.93 -0.15
N ARG A 51 -4.79 10.91 0.13
CA ARG A 51 -3.41 10.95 -0.35
C ARG A 51 -2.50 10.48 0.77
N LEU A 52 -1.89 9.32 0.56
CA LEU A 52 -0.95 8.74 1.50
C LEU A 52 0.37 8.49 0.79
N THR A 53 1.47 8.97 1.36
CA THR A 53 2.80 8.57 0.91
C THR A 53 3.31 7.39 1.73
N VAL A 54 4.33 6.68 1.22
CA VAL A 54 5.08 5.68 2.00
C VAL A 54 5.63 6.30 3.29
N GLY A 55 6.12 7.54 3.23
CA GLY A 55 6.59 8.29 4.39
C GLY A 55 5.51 8.53 5.44
N ASP A 56 4.30 8.91 5.02
CA ASP A 56 3.16 9.09 5.93
C ASP A 56 2.79 7.76 6.60
N LEU A 57 2.68 6.68 5.81
CA LEU A 57 2.27 5.36 6.27
C LEU A 57 3.21 4.81 7.35
N PHE A 58 4.53 4.81 7.11
CA PHE A 58 5.51 4.35 8.10
C PHE A 58 5.75 5.38 9.21
N GLY A 59 5.44 6.66 8.96
CA GLY A 59 5.37 7.68 10.00
C GLY A 59 4.36 7.33 11.10
N TRP A 60 3.26 6.65 10.75
CA TRP A 60 2.22 6.23 11.69
C TRP A 60 2.56 4.96 12.47
N LEU A 61 3.41 4.09 11.93
CA LEU A 61 3.81 2.83 12.57
C LEU A 61 4.87 3.01 13.66
N LYS A 62 5.20 4.25 14.03
CA LYS A 62 6.06 4.53 15.19
C LYS A 62 5.35 4.04 16.45
N LEU A 63 5.87 2.97 17.05
CA LEU A 63 5.52 2.59 18.42
C LEU A 63 5.75 3.82 19.31
N ARG A 64 4.68 4.33 19.92
CA ARG A 64 4.81 5.33 21.00
C ARG A 64 5.53 4.62 22.15
N GLY A 65 6.75 5.09 22.44
CA GLY A 65 7.44 4.76 23.69
C GLY A 65 6.73 5.39 24.89
#